data_AF-A0A497RM30-F1
#
_entry.id   AF-A0A497RM30-F1
#
_cell.length_a   1.000
_cell.length_b   1.000
_cell.length_c   1.000
_cell.angle_alpha   90.00
_cell.angle_beta   90.00
_cell.angle_gamma   90.00
#
_symmetry.space_group_name_H-M   'P 1'
#
loop_
_entity.id
_entity.type
_entity.pdbx_description
1 polymer ?
#
loop_
_entity_poly.entity_id
_entity_poly.type
_entity_poly.pdbx_seq_one_letter_code
_entity_poly.pdbx_strand_id
1 'polypeptide(L)' 'MVTERQLKIAYILGHFGSVWIRTTRSKFGIPSLAFPLKEIRETTNEILRKTDPYGLGEISDDEIREVLRLLGMEEYIIEE' A
#
# COMPACT_ATOMS: atom_id res chain seq x y z
N MET A 1 -14.11 -14.39 -0.26
CA MET A 1 -14.46 -13.74 1.02
C MET A 1 -13.23 -13.00 1.50
N VAL A 2 -13.35 -11.72 1.84
CA VAL A 2 -12.21 -10.89 2.26
C VAL A 2 -11.79 -11.27 3.69
N THR A 3 -10.49 -11.48 3.92
CA THR A 3 -9.94 -11.84 5.23
C THR A 3 -9.64 -10.60 6.08
N GLU A 4 -9.58 -10.76 7.41
CA GLU A 4 -9.15 -9.68 8.31
C GLU A 4 -7.76 -9.15 7.95
N ARG A 5 -6.85 -10.05 7.54
CA ARG A 5 -5.50 -9.69 7.08
C ARG A 5 -5.56 -8.79 5.83
N GLN A 6 -6.37 -9.15 4.84
CA GLN A 6 -6.57 -8.33 3.64
C GLN A 6 -7.16 -6.95 3.97
N LEU A 7 -8.08 -6.86 4.96
CA LEU A 7 -8.62 -5.58 5.42
C LEU A 7 -7.55 -4.70 6.07
N LYS A 8 -6.68 -5.28 6.90
CA LYS A 8 -5.57 -4.56 7.53
C LYS A 8 -4.56 -4.05 6.50
N ILE A 9 -4.22 -4.88 5.49
CA ILE A 9 -3.35 -4.45 4.38
C ILE A 9 -4.04 -3.33 3.59
N ALA A 10 -5.33 -3.47 3.25
CA ALA A 10 -6.08 -2.44 2.53
C ALA A 10 -6.09 -1.10 3.29
N TYR A 11 -6.22 -1.12 4.62
CA TYR A 11 -6.15 0.07 5.45
C TYR A 11 -4.78 0.77 5.33
N ILE A 12 -3.68 0.01 5.40
CA ILE A 12 -2.32 0.55 5.25
C ILE A 12 -2.13 1.15 3.85
N LEU A 13 -2.54 0.43 2.80
CA LEU A 13 -2.44 0.90 1.42
C LEU A 13 -3.29 2.16 1.19
N GLY A 14 -4.47 2.25 1.79
CA GLY A 14 -5.30 3.45 1.76
C GLY A 14 -4.61 4.65 2.42
N HIS A 15 -3.95 4.44 3.55
CA HIS A 15 -3.16 5.49 4.20
C HIS A 15 -2.02 5.96 3.28
N PHE A 16 -1.24 5.01 2.73
CA PHE A 16 -0.16 5.30 1.79
C PHE A 16 -0.67 6.09 0.59
N GLY A 17 -1.70 5.61 -0.10
CA GLY A 17 -2.29 6.28 -1.27
C GLY A 17 -2.77 7.69 -0.95
N SER A 18 -3.38 7.90 0.22
CA SER A 18 -3.82 9.23 0.65
C SER A 18 -2.64 10.21 0.84
N VAL A 19 -1.54 9.73 1.42
CA VAL A 19 -0.33 10.53 1.64
C VAL A 19 0.36 10.80 0.30
N TRP A 20 0.46 9.80 -0.57
CA TRP A 20 1.07 9.90 -1.88
C TRP A 20 0.36 10.89 -2.79
N ILE A 21 -0.97 10.82 -2.89
CA ILE A 21 -1.78 11.77 -3.67
C ILE A 21 -1.56 13.21 -3.18
N ARG A 22 -1.57 13.43 -1.86
CA ARG A 22 -1.34 14.77 -1.28
C ARG A 22 0.07 15.27 -1.58
N THR A 23 1.06 14.40 -1.45
CA THR A 23 2.47 14.74 -1.66
C THR A 23 2.75 15.07 -3.12
N THR A 24 2.27 14.24 -4.04
CA THR A 24 2.46 14.45 -5.49
C THR A 24 1.75 15.72 -5.96
N ARG A 25 0.52 15.97 -5.49
CA ARG A 25 -0.18 17.25 -5.72
C ARG A 25 0.63 18.44 -5.19
N SER A 26 1.21 18.35 -3.99
CA SER A 26 1.98 19.44 -3.39
C SER A 26 3.33 19.69 -4.08
N LYS A 27 4.02 18.63 -4.52
CA LYS A 27 5.37 18.73 -5.09
C LYS A 27 5.36 18.97 -6.60
N PHE A 28 4.39 18.41 -7.31
CA PHE A 28 4.35 18.38 -8.77
C PHE A 28 3.12 19.06 -9.36
N GLY A 29 2.18 19.55 -8.53
CA GLY A 29 0.93 20.17 -8.98
C GLY A 29 -0.11 19.20 -9.54
N ILE A 30 0.26 17.92 -9.73
CA ILE A 30 -0.59 16.89 -10.32
C ILE A 30 -0.72 15.75 -9.30
N PRO A 31 -1.95 15.37 -8.88
CA PRO A 31 -2.15 14.21 -8.04
C PRO A 31 -1.82 12.95 -8.85
N SER A 32 -1.00 12.07 -8.30
CA SER A 32 -0.74 10.75 -8.85
C SER A 32 -1.20 9.69 -7.87
N LEU A 33 -1.93 8.71 -8.39
CA LEU A 33 -2.24 7.48 -7.69
C LEU A 33 -1.43 6.38 -8.39
N ALA A 34 -0.29 6.07 -7.79
CA ALA A 34 0.64 5.07 -8.26
C ALA A 34 1.10 4.27 -7.05
N PHE A 35 1.11 2.95 -7.16
CA PHE A 35 1.57 2.05 -6.12
C PHE A 35 2.89 1.41 -6.55
N PRO A 36 4.05 2.04 -6.27
CA PRO A 36 5.35 1.42 -6.47
C PRO A 36 5.49 0.24 -5.50
N LEU A 37 5.25 -0.97 -6.01
CA LEU A 37 4.99 -2.15 -5.18
C LEU A 37 6.13 -2.43 -4.20
N LYS A 38 7.36 -2.40 -4.72
CA LYS A 38 8.58 -2.63 -3.96
C LYS A 38 8.78 -1.61 -2.84
N GLU A 39 8.62 -0.31 -3.14
CA GLU A 39 8.78 0.76 -2.15
C GLU A 39 7.73 0.66 -1.04
N ILE A 40 6.47 0.38 -1.41
CA ILE A 40 5.38 0.20 -0.46
C ILE A 40 5.69 -0.97 0.46
N ARG A 41 6.09 -2.12 -0.10
CA ARG A 41 6.44 -3.31 0.67
C ARG A 41 7.58 -3.00 1.63
N GLU A 42 8.66 -2.42 1.15
CA GLU A 42 9.86 -2.12 1.95
C GLU A 42 9.55 -1.15 3.09
N THR A 43 8.87 -0.04 2.78
CA THR A 43 8.49 0.99 3.76
C THR A 43 7.52 0.42 4.79
N THR A 44 6.51 -0.34 4.33
CA THR A 44 5.51 -0.94 5.23
C THR A 44 6.17 -1.95 6.16
N ASN A 45 7.01 -2.85 5.64
CA ASN A 45 7.71 -3.83 6.47
C ASN A 45 8.76 -3.18 7.40
N GLU A 46 9.35 -2.05 7.03
CA GLU A 46 10.18 -1.27 7.95
C GLU A 46 9.36 -0.75 9.13
N ILE A 47 8.17 -0.20 8.87
CA ILE A 47 7.26 0.29 9.92
C ILE A 47 6.80 -0.86 10.80
N LEU A 48 6.29 -1.95 10.22
CA LEU A 48 5.79 -3.11 10.96
C LEU A 48 6.87 -3.73 11.86
N ARG A 49 8.14 -3.76 11.41
CA ARG A 49 9.26 -4.22 12.25
C ARG A 49 9.54 -3.32 13.45
N LYS A 50 9.28 -2.02 13.36
CA LYS A 50 9.43 -1.08 14.49
C LYS A 50 8.20 -1.06 15.39
N THR A 51 7.02 -1.22 14.80
CA THR A 51 5.72 -1.12 15.47
C THR A 51 4.69 -1.80 14.60
N ASP A 52 4.16 -2.92 15.09
CA ASP A 52 3.09 -3.67 14.44
C ASP A 52 1.80 -3.60 15.28
N PRO A 53 1.06 -2.48 15.20
CA PRO A 53 -0.16 -2.31 15.99
C PRO A 53 -1.30 -3.20 15.49
N TYR A 54 -1.15 -3.83 14.32
CA TYR A 54 -2.20 -4.62 13.65
C TYR A 54 -1.96 -6.13 13.74
N GLY A 55 -0.79 -6.57 14.23
CA GLY A 55 -0.40 -7.98 14.24
C GLY A 55 -0.28 -8.56 12.83
N LEU A 56 0.21 -7.76 11.88
CA LEU A 56 0.39 -8.14 10.48
C LEU A 56 1.69 -8.91 10.23
N GLY A 57 2.74 -8.71 11.01
CA GLY A 57 4.08 -9.22 10.65
C GLY A 57 4.54 -8.69 9.29
N GLU A 58 5.39 -9.44 8.58
CA GLU A 58 5.81 -9.05 7.23
C GLU A 58 4.69 -9.26 6.20
N ILE A 59 4.66 -8.40 5.19
CA ILE A 59 3.76 -8.44 4.05
C ILE A 59 4.58 -8.66 2.78
N SER A 60 4.14 -9.58 1.94
CA SER A 60 4.74 -9.89 0.64
C SER A 60 4.16 -9.04 -0.51
N ASP A 61 4.88 -9.00 -1.63
CA ASP A 61 4.41 -8.33 -2.85
C ASP A 61 3.09 -8.93 -3.34
N ASP A 62 2.93 -10.26 -3.26
CA ASP A 62 1.74 -10.97 -3.72
C ASP A 62 0.50 -10.63 -2.89
N GLU A 63 0.65 -10.45 -1.58
CA GLU A 63 -0.45 -10.01 -0.72
C GLU A 63 -0.89 -8.59 -1.05
N ILE A 64 0.06 -7.69 -1.35
CA ILE A 64 -0.26 -6.33 -1.77
C ILE A 64 -0.99 -6.36 -3.12
N ARG A 65 -0.50 -7.15 -4.09
CA ARG A 65 -1.16 -7.33 -5.40
C ARG A 65 -2.56 -7.90 -5.24
N GLU A 66 -2.73 -8.93 -4.42
CA GLU A 66 -4.04 -9.54 -4.17
C GLU A 66 -5.02 -8.50 -3.61
N VAL A 67 -4.58 -7.70 -2.63
CA VAL A 67 -5.42 -6.65 -2.05
C VAL A 67 -5.75 -5.55 -3.05
N LEU A 68 -4.79 -5.09 -3.85
CA LEU A 68 -5.05 -4.10 -4.90
C LEU A 68 -6.00 -4.64 -5.97
N ARG A 69 -5.88 -5.92 -6.34
CA ARG A 69 -6.84 -6.58 -7.25
C ARG A 69 -8.24 -6.67 -6.64
N LEU A 70 -8.35 -7.02 -5.35
CA LEU A 70 -9.63 -7.05 -4.63
C LEU A 70 -10.31 -5.67 -4.59
N LEU A 71 -9.52 -4.59 -4.57
CA LEU A 71 -10.00 -3.22 -4.60
C LEU A 71 -10.26 -2.68 -6.01
N GLY A 72 -9.98 -3.44 -7.07
CA GLY A 72 -10.08 -2.97 -8.45
C GLY A 72 -9.03 -1.94 -8.83
N MET A 73 -7.86 -1.98 -8.19
CA MET A 73 -6.77 -0.99 -8.31
C MET A 73 -5.49 -1.57 -8.94
N GLU A 74 -5.58 -2.73 -9.60
CA GLU A 74 -4.42 -3.41 -10.20
C GLU A 74 -3.71 -2.57 -11.28
N GLU A 75 -4.46 -1.73 -12.00
CA GLU A 75 -3.94 -0.81 -13.02
C GLU A 75 -3.04 0.31 -12.48
N TYR A 76 -3.07 0.56 -11.17
CA TYR A 76 -2.26 1.59 -10.51
C TYR A 76 -0.92 1.03 -9.98
N ILE A 77 -0.64 -0.26 -10.16
CA ILE A 77 0.62 -0.87 -9.73
C ILE A 77 1.74 -0.44 -10.67
N ILE A 78 2.86 -0.03 -10.09
CA ILE A 78 4.11 0.23 -10.83
C ILE A 78 5.15 -0.79 -10.37
N GLU A 79 5.68 -1.54 -11.32
CA GLU A 79 6.77 -2.50 -11.11
C GLU A 79 8.07 -1.88 -11.65
N GLU A 80 9.07 -1.74 -10.78
CA GLU A 80 10.45 -1.32 -11.11
C GLU A 80 11.39 -2.52 -11.21
#